data_AF-A0A1I0RX62-F1
#
_entry.id   AF-A0A1I0RX62-F1
#
_cell.length_a   1.000
_cell.length_b   1.000
_cell.length_c   1.000
_cell.angle_alpha   90.00
_cell.angle_beta   90.00
_cell.angle_gamma   90.00
#
_symmetry.space_group_name_H-M   'P 1'
#
loop_
_entity.id
_entity.type
_entity.pdbx_description
1 polymer ?
#
loop_
_entity_poly.entity_id
_entity_poly.type
_entity_poly.pdbx_seq_one_letter_code
_entity_poly.pdbx_strand_id
1 'polypeptide(L)'
;MHIVPLLAQRFFKDYDAGVQSYSLPQQLELTEHLLHVLTIFRKYQPDEQESIFTQYREKEEALLKKYGKTGKPYFDRQFHRYFYFETVLADKGIFESEVFNNLPGDQQGLTLDEIHQFIQVCHNNLSNAKIFLYLQMEPEAAAAVVPEPAGSDNEMTKARQLLAIFYLLKTGFAIEHRDTHSVSAVAQLVHLLTGTKFTTTQNSDIYKKYASMPNYNKGEQLIADLQFIQPYFNRLNMQEAVQLIEEEINRAIKDLPAGTRNKYRNKEI
;
A
#
# COMPACT_ATOMS: atom_id res chain seq x y z
N MET A 1 -19.20 14.51 37.11
CA MET A 1 -19.20 14.01 35.73
C MET A 1 -17.75 13.92 35.29
N HIS A 2 -17.26 12.78 34.77
CA HIS A 2 -15.87 12.71 34.33
C HIS A 2 -15.77 13.30 32.92
N ILE A 3 -15.30 14.55 32.83
CA ILE A 3 -15.23 15.33 31.58
C ILE A 3 -14.15 14.77 30.64
N VAL A 4 -13.03 14.31 31.19
CA VAL A 4 -11.88 13.79 30.43
C VAL A 4 -12.25 12.64 29.47
N PRO A 5 -12.93 11.56 29.90
CA PRO A 5 -13.36 10.49 28.99
C PRO A 5 -14.25 10.96 27.84
N LEU A 6 -15.18 11.89 28.09
CA LEU A 6 -16.09 12.41 27.05
C LEU A 6 -15.31 13.22 26.02
N LEU A 7 -14.40 14.07 26.48
CA LEU A 7 -13.58 14.87 25.59
C LEU A 7 -12.62 13.99 24.77
N ALA A 8 -12.02 12.98 25.39
CA ALA A 8 -11.17 12.00 24.70
C ALA A 8 -11.96 11.22 23.65
N GLN A 9 -13.18 10.75 23.97
CA GLN A 9 -14.03 10.07 23.00
C GLN A 9 -14.35 10.98 21.80
N ARG A 10 -14.63 12.26 22.06
CA ARG A 10 -14.87 13.24 20.98
C ARG A 10 -13.61 13.46 20.14
N PHE A 11 -12.45 13.56 20.76
CA PHE A 11 -11.15 13.67 20.09
C PHE A 11 -10.92 12.49 19.12
N PHE A 12 -11.13 11.26 19.57
CA PHE A 12 -10.95 10.08 18.72
C PHE A 12 -11.94 10.00 17.56
N LYS A 13 -13.20 10.38 17.80
CA LYS A 13 -14.19 10.46 16.72
C LYS A 13 -13.79 11.46 15.64
N ASP A 14 -13.26 12.62 16.04
CA ASP A 14 -12.76 13.63 15.09
C ASP A 14 -11.47 13.16 14.39
N TYR A 15 -10.59 12.42 15.09
CA TYR A 15 -9.42 11.76 14.49
C TYR A 15 -9.81 10.74 13.43
N ASP A 16 -10.65 9.75 13.75
CA ASP A 16 -11.06 8.71 12.81
C ASP A 16 -11.70 9.33 11.56
N ALA A 17 -12.62 10.29 11.76
CA ALA A 17 -13.26 11.02 10.67
C ALA A 17 -12.29 11.92 9.88
N GLY A 18 -11.19 12.33 10.50
CA GLY A 18 -10.14 13.17 9.93
C GLY A 18 -9.11 12.39 9.13
N VAL A 19 -8.89 11.09 9.40
CA VAL A 19 -7.84 10.29 8.74
C VAL A 19 -8.37 9.19 7.82
N GLN A 20 -9.63 8.76 7.97
CA GLN A 20 -10.20 7.61 7.23
C GLN A 20 -10.10 7.70 5.69
N SER A 21 -10.06 8.90 5.11
CA SER A 21 -10.01 9.10 3.65
C SER A 21 -8.61 9.04 3.06
N TYR A 22 -7.57 8.94 3.90
CA TYR A 22 -6.18 8.98 3.47
C TYR A 22 -5.61 7.58 3.23
N SER A 23 -4.56 7.49 2.43
CA SER A 23 -3.77 6.25 2.29
C SER A 23 -3.09 5.87 3.60
N LEU A 24 -2.73 4.59 3.78
CA LEU A 24 -2.10 4.11 5.01
C LEU A 24 -0.83 4.89 5.41
N PRO A 25 0.12 5.22 4.50
CA PRO A 25 1.28 6.04 4.86
C PRO A 25 0.91 7.46 5.31
N GLN A 26 -0.12 8.05 4.72
CA GLN A 26 -0.60 9.37 5.12
C GLN A 26 -1.33 9.33 6.46
N GLN A 27 -2.12 8.28 6.73
CA GLN A 27 -2.74 8.08 8.04
C GLN A 27 -1.68 7.98 9.13
N LEU A 28 -0.59 7.23 8.87
CA LEU A 28 0.54 7.12 9.79
C LEU A 28 1.16 8.49 10.07
N GLU A 29 1.45 9.27 9.03
CA GLU A 29 2.03 10.61 9.18
C GLU A 29 1.13 11.56 10.00
N LEU A 30 -0.17 11.59 9.71
CA LEU A 30 -1.14 12.42 10.45
C LEU A 30 -1.24 11.97 11.92
N THR A 31 -1.16 10.67 12.18
CA THR A 31 -1.12 10.09 13.54
C THR A 31 0.13 10.54 14.29
N GLU A 32 1.30 10.46 13.66
CA GLU A 32 2.57 10.88 14.24
C GLU A 32 2.60 12.38 14.51
N HIS A 33 2.03 13.18 13.61
CA HIS A 33 1.87 14.62 13.81
C HIS A 33 1.03 14.91 15.06
N LEU A 34 -0.14 14.31 15.21
CA LEU A 34 -0.98 14.50 16.41
C LEU A 34 -0.30 14.01 17.69
N LEU A 35 0.43 12.89 17.64
CA LEU A 35 1.24 12.43 18.77
C LEU A 35 2.33 13.45 19.15
N HIS A 36 2.96 14.07 18.17
CA HIS A 36 3.94 15.12 18.40
C HIS A 36 3.31 16.37 19.03
N VAL A 37 2.14 16.79 18.53
CA VAL A 37 1.35 17.88 19.13
C VAL A 37 0.97 17.57 20.58
N LEU A 38 0.48 16.37 20.86
CA LEU A 38 0.16 15.96 22.24
C LEU A 38 1.41 15.95 23.13
N THR A 39 2.57 15.61 22.59
CA THR A 39 3.85 15.67 23.33
C THR A 39 4.25 17.11 23.68
N ILE A 40 3.99 18.07 22.78
CA ILE A 40 4.17 19.51 23.05
C ILE A 40 3.26 19.94 24.21
N PHE A 41 1.97 19.61 24.14
CA PHE A 41 1.00 19.99 25.18
C PHE A 41 1.13 19.18 26.47
N ARG A 42 1.82 18.04 26.48
CA ARG A 42 2.10 17.30 27.72
C ARG A 42 2.93 18.12 28.73
N LYS A 43 3.68 19.11 28.24
CA LYS A 43 4.43 20.06 29.06
C LYS A 43 3.60 21.29 29.48
N TYR A 44 2.29 21.29 29.22
CA TYR A 44 1.44 22.44 29.47
C TYR A 44 1.48 22.91 30.92
N GLN A 45 1.83 24.19 31.05
CA GLN A 45 1.72 25.00 32.24
C GLN A 45 1.07 26.34 31.83
N PRO A 46 0.19 26.92 32.66
CA PRO A 46 -0.46 28.20 32.35
C PRO A 46 0.55 29.31 32.01
N ASP A 47 1.68 29.36 32.73
CA ASP A 47 2.71 30.40 32.56
C ASP A 47 3.53 30.25 31.26
N GLU A 48 3.49 29.08 30.61
CA GLU A 48 4.27 28.77 29.40
C GLU A 48 3.41 28.68 28.13
N GLN A 49 2.13 29.06 28.21
CA GLN A 49 1.13 28.86 27.15
C GLN A 49 1.60 29.40 25.79
N GLU A 50 2.15 30.61 25.72
CA GLU A 50 2.57 31.24 24.46
C GLU A 50 3.67 30.44 23.73
N SER A 51 4.66 29.95 24.48
CA SER A 51 5.75 29.13 23.94
C SER A 51 5.24 27.81 23.36
N ILE A 52 4.30 27.16 24.07
CA ILE A 52 3.69 25.90 23.64
C ILE A 52 2.85 26.09 22.38
N PHE A 53 2.03 27.14 22.33
CA PHE A 53 1.23 27.44 21.14
C PHE A 53 2.08 27.85 19.94
N THR A 54 3.25 28.46 20.16
CA THR A 54 4.21 28.77 19.09
C THR A 54 4.75 27.48 18.46
N GLN A 55 5.24 26.55 19.29
CA GLN A 55 5.71 25.23 18.81
C GLN A 55 4.61 24.45 18.08
N TYR A 56 3.38 24.49 18.60
CA TYR A 56 2.22 23.89 17.94
C TYR A 56 1.96 24.48 16.55
N ARG A 57 1.93 25.82 16.43
CA ARG A 57 1.64 26.52 15.17
C ARG A 57 2.68 26.21 14.11
N GLU A 58 3.97 26.16 14.47
CA GLU A 58 5.04 25.79 13.54
C GLU A 58 4.83 24.40 12.93
N LYS A 59 4.39 23.43 13.76
CA LYS A 59 4.10 22.06 13.29
C LYS A 59 2.87 21.99 12.41
N GLU A 60 1.78 22.66 12.80
CA GLU A 60 0.57 22.74 11.97
C GLU A 60 0.85 23.43 10.63
N GLU A 61 1.62 24.51 10.61
CA GLU A 61 1.96 25.22 9.38
C GLU A 61 2.79 24.34 8.44
N ALA A 62 3.75 23.57 8.97
CA ALA A 62 4.52 22.61 8.19
C ALA A 62 3.61 21.54 7.55
N LEU A 63 2.66 20.99 8.31
CA LEU A 63 1.71 20.01 7.81
C LEU A 63 0.77 20.64 6.75
N LEU A 64 0.28 21.85 7.00
CA LEU A 64 -0.61 22.57 6.09
C LEU A 64 0.09 22.88 4.77
N LYS A 65 1.37 23.30 4.80
CA LYS A 65 2.19 23.50 3.61
C LYS A 65 2.37 22.22 2.80
N LYS A 66 2.51 21.07 3.47
CA LYS A 66 2.69 19.77 2.83
C LYS A 66 1.41 19.25 2.15
N TYR A 67 0.27 19.34 2.83
CA TYR A 67 -1.00 18.76 2.34
C TYR A 67 -1.87 19.74 1.55
N GLY A 68 -1.82 21.04 1.85
CA GLY A 68 -2.64 22.05 1.19
C GLY A 68 -4.12 21.65 1.14
N LYS A 69 -4.71 21.67 -0.06
CA LYS A 69 -6.14 21.34 -0.26
C LYS A 69 -6.49 19.89 0.09
N THR A 70 -5.56 18.94 -0.06
CA THR A 70 -5.83 17.53 0.25
C THR A 70 -5.88 17.28 1.76
N GLY A 71 -5.38 18.21 2.58
CA GLY A 71 -5.46 18.18 4.04
C GLY A 71 -6.84 18.52 4.61
N LYS A 72 -7.79 18.97 3.78
CA LYS A 72 -9.08 19.50 4.24
C LYS A 72 -9.86 18.56 5.20
N PRO A 73 -10.03 17.26 4.91
CA PRO A 73 -10.71 16.34 5.83
C PRO A 73 -10.14 16.32 7.26
N TYR A 74 -8.83 16.51 7.39
CA TYR A 74 -8.13 16.60 8.68
C TYR A 74 -8.28 18.00 9.30
N PHE A 75 -7.97 19.07 8.56
CA PHE A 75 -7.98 20.45 9.11
C PHE A 75 -9.39 20.93 9.48
N ASP A 76 -10.44 20.46 8.79
CA ASP A 76 -11.84 20.76 9.12
C ASP A 76 -12.26 20.21 10.49
N ARG A 77 -11.47 19.29 11.09
CA ARG A 77 -11.67 18.80 12.47
C ARG A 77 -11.21 19.80 13.53
N GLN A 78 -10.45 20.81 13.14
CA GLN A 78 -10.03 21.91 14.01
C GLN A 78 -9.41 21.39 15.32
N PHE A 79 -8.33 20.61 15.22
CA PHE A 79 -7.68 20.01 16.39
C PHE A 79 -7.15 21.06 17.38
N HIS A 80 -6.75 22.25 16.91
CA HIS A 80 -6.32 23.36 17.77
C HIS A 80 -7.31 23.68 18.90
N ARG A 81 -8.62 23.52 18.66
CA ARG A 81 -9.66 23.81 19.66
C ARG A 81 -9.64 22.86 20.86
N TYR A 82 -9.05 21.67 20.73
CA TYR A 82 -8.87 20.77 21.89
C TYR A 82 -7.87 21.31 22.92
N PHE A 83 -7.06 22.29 22.54
CA PHE A 83 -6.02 22.85 23.38
C PHE A 83 -6.39 24.23 23.96
N TYR A 84 -7.56 24.77 23.59
CA TYR A 84 -8.15 25.93 24.26
C TYR A 84 -8.94 25.45 25.48
N PHE A 85 -8.22 25.07 26.53
CA PHE A 85 -8.77 24.36 27.69
C PHE A 85 -9.86 25.13 28.46
N GLU A 86 -9.96 26.44 28.27
CA GLU A 86 -11.00 27.31 28.86
C GLU A 86 -12.33 27.28 28.09
N THR A 87 -12.34 26.88 26.82
CA THR A 87 -13.54 26.90 25.96
C THR A 87 -13.84 25.55 25.31
N VAL A 88 -12.92 24.59 25.42
CA VAL A 88 -12.95 23.30 24.72
C VAL A 88 -14.26 22.54 24.92
N LEU A 89 -14.88 22.64 26.09
CA LEU A 89 -16.11 21.91 26.41
C LEU A 89 -17.31 22.40 25.59
N ALA A 90 -17.38 23.70 25.32
CA ALA A 90 -18.37 24.28 24.41
C ALA A 90 -17.95 24.08 22.94
N ASP A 91 -16.69 24.37 22.62
CA ASP A 91 -16.17 24.34 21.24
C ASP A 91 -16.24 22.94 20.60
N LYS A 92 -16.13 21.89 21.41
CA LYS A 92 -16.24 20.49 20.99
C LYS A 92 -17.59 19.85 21.29
N GLY A 93 -18.55 20.65 21.74
CA GLY A 93 -19.93 20.21 21.99
C GLY A 93 -20.03 19.13 23.07
N ILE A 94 -19.18 19.19 24.09
CA ILE A 94 -19.30 18.36 25.30
C ILE A 94 -20.46 18.88 26.14
N PHE A 95 -20.59 20.21 26.23
CA PHE A 95 -21.77 20.89 26.74
C PHE A 95 -22.43 21.71 25.65
N GLU A 96 -23.76 21.77 25.68
CA GLU A 96 -24.51 22.76 24.90
C GLU A 96 -24.19 24.17 25.43
N SER A 97 -24.18 25.17 24.54
CA SER A 97 -23.75 26.53 24.89
C SER A 97 -24.57 27.14 26.03
N GLU A 98 -25.87 26.86 26.10
CA GLU A 98 -26.74 27.32 27.20
C GLU A 98 -26.34 26.69 28.54
N VAL A 99 -26.02 25.39 28.55
CA VAL A 99 -25.56 24.69 29.75
C VAL A 99 -24.20 25.25 30.17
N PHE A 100 -23.28 25.40 29.22
CA PHE A 100 -21.93 25.90 29.47
C PHE A 100 -21.92 27.30 30.08
N ASN A 101 -22.72 28.22 29.53
CA ASN A 101 -22.79 29.61 30.02
C ASN A 101 -23.38 29.73 31.44
N ASN A 102 -24.13 28.72 31.89
CA ASN A 102 -24.70 28.66 33.23
C ASN A 102 -23.82 27.92 34.24
N LEU A 103 -22.71 27.31 33.81
CA LEU A 103 -21.75 26.69 34.72
C LEU A 103 -21.00 27.78 35.53
N PRO A 104 -20.68 27.50 36.80
CA PRO A 104 -19.69 28.29 37.55
C PRO A 104 -18.39 28.43 36.74
N GLY A 105 -17.73 29.59 36.80
CA GLY A 105 -16.56 29.88 35.97
C GLY A 105 -15.39 28.90 36.16
N ASP A 106 -15.24 28.33 37.36
CA ASP A 106 -14.28 27.27 37.68
C ASP A 106 -14.61 25.90 37.05
N GLN A 107 -15.80 25.75 36.47
CA GLN A 107 -16.28 24.54 35.78
C GLN A 107 -16.43 24.74 34.26
N GLN A 108 -16.15 25.95 33.76
CA GLN A 108 -16.18 26.27 32.33
C GLN A 108 -14.91 25.84 31.59
N GLY A 109 -13.87 25.42 32.29
CA GLY A 109 -12.64 24.91 31.71
C GLY A 109 -12.20 23.58 32.30
N LEU A 110 -11.09 23.05 31.79
CA LEU A 110 -10.41 21.93 32.41
C LEU A 110 -9.44 22.41 33.50
N THR A 111 -9.41 21.69 34.62
CA THR A 111 -8.34 21.83 35.61
C THR A 111 -7.00 21.32 35.04
N LEU A 112 -5.87 21.71 35.63
CA LEU A 112 -4.55 21.26 35.17
C LEU A 112 -4.40 19.73 35.18
N ASP A 113 -4.93 19.07 36.21
CA ASP A 113 -4.95 17.61 36.31
C ASP A 113 -5.79 16.98 35.18
N GLU A 114 -6.97 17.53 34.91
CA GLU A 114 -7.82 17.07 33.80
C GLU A 114 -7.16 17.29 32.43
N ILE A 115 -6.44 18.39 32.24
CA ILE A 115 -5.64 18.65 31.03
C ILE A 115 -4.60 17.54 30.85
N HIS A 116 -3.81 17.25 31.88
CA HIS A 116 -2.77 16.22 31.80
C HIS A 116 -3.36 14.82 31.58
N GLN A 117 -4.47 14.49 32.25
CA GLN A 117 -5.18 13.22 32.04
C GLN A 117 -5.73 13.12 30.61
N PHE A 118 -6.37 14.17 30.09
CA PHE A 118 -6.89 14.21 28.73
C PHE A 118 -5.79 13.97 27.69
N ILE A 119 -4.68 14.70 27.81
CA ILE A 119 -3.54 14.56 26.90
C ILE A 119 -2.96 13.15 26.99
N GLN A 120 -2.79 12.60 28.19
CA GLN A 120 -2.25 11.25 28.39
C GLN A 120 -3.15 10.17 27.77
N VAL A 121 -4.47 10.27 27.97
CA VAL A 121 -5.45 9.34 27.38
C VAL A 121 -5.41 9.41 25.85
N CYS A 122 -5.39 10.62 25.28
CA CYS A 122 -5.29 10.79 23.83
C CYS A 122 -3.97 10.27 23.27
N HIS A 123 -2.87 10.53 23.96
CA HIS A 123 -1.56 10.05 23.54
C HIS A 123 -1.50 8.52 23.52
N ASN A 124 -1.99 7.86 24.57
CA ASN A 124 -2.00 6.39 24.66
C ASN A 124 -2.82 5.74 23.54
N ASN A 125 -4.02 6.26 23.31
CA ASN A 125 -4.91 5.71 22.28
C ASN A 125 -4.35 5.95 20.86
N LEU A 126 -3.79 7.13 20.55
CA LEU A 126 -3.11 7.35 19.26
C LEU A 126 -1.84 6.50 19.11
N SER A 127 -1.13 6.24 20.21
CA SER A 127 0.05 5.36 20.18
C SER A 127 -0.35 3.93 19.81
N ASN A 128 -1.47 3.44 20.34
CA ASN A 128 -2.05 2.16 19.95
C ASN A 128 -2.53 2.18 18.48
N ALA A 129 -3.21 3.24 18.05
CA ALA A 129 -3.62 3.40 16.65
C ALA A 129 -2.41 3.32 15.70
N LYS A 130 -1.30 3.98 16.06
CA LYS A 130 -0.05 3.92 15.30
C LYS A 130 0.48 2.49 15.15
N ILE A 131 0.44 1.69 16.23
CA ILE A 131 0.84 0.28 16.19
C ILE A 131 -0.03 -0.48 15.18
N PHE A 132 -1.35 -0.29 15.22
CA PHE A 132 -2.25 -0.94 14.25
C PHE A 132 -1.99 -0.52 12.80
N LEU A 133 -1.64 0.75 12.56
CA LEU A 133 -1.27 1.22 11.23
C LEU A 133 0.02 0.54 10.74
N TYR A 134 1.05 0.42 11.57
CA TYR A 134 2.27 -0.32 11.21
C TYR A 134 1.99 -1.80 10.92
N LEU A 135 1.09 -2.44 11.67
CA LEU A 135 0.71 -3.84 11.41
C LEU A 135 -0.01 -4.04 10.07
N GLN A 136 -0.55 -2.98 9.47
CA GLN A 136 -1.15 -3.01 8.14
C GLN A 136 -0.15 -2.69 7.03
N MET A 137 1.04 -2.21 7.36
CA MET A 137 2.07 -1.88 6.38
C MET A 137 2.85 -3.12 5.98
N GLU A 138 3.27 -3.17 4.72
CA GLU A 138 4.25 -4.15 4.28
C GLU A 138 5.58 -3.92 5.02
N PRO A 139 6.28 -4.99 5.44
CA PRO A 139 7.54 -4.87 6.15
C PRO A 139 8.57 -4.16 5.27
N GLU A 140 9.37 -3.29 5.88
CA GLU A 140 10.42 -2.52 5.19
C GLU A 140 11.42 -3.40 4.42
N ALA A 141 11.61 -4.65 4.87
CA ALA A 141 12.43 -5.66 4.20
C ALA A 141 11.80 -6.25 2.91
N ALA A 142 10.48 -6.14 2.72
CA ALA A 142 9.83 -6.47 1.45
C ALA A 142 10.05 -5.38 0.38
N ALA A 143 10.51 -4.19 0.78
CA ALA A 143 11.02 -3.16 -0.13
C ALA A 143 12.49 -3.38 -0.51
N ALA A 144 12.98 -4.63 -0.46
CA ALA A 144 14.25 -4.98 -1.07
C ALA A 144 14.22 -4.56 -2.55
N VAL A 145 15.01 -3.52 -2.85
CA VAL A 145 15.37 -2.95 -4.14
C VAL A 145 14.81 -3.77 -5.29
N VAL A 146 13.76 -3.27 -5.95
CA VAL A 146 13.36 -3.73 -7.27
C VAL A 146 14.58 -3.58 -8.16
N PRO A 147 15.27 -4.65 -8.59
CA PRO A 147 16.02 -4.53 -9.81
C PRO A 147 14.93 -4.35 -10.87
N GLU A 148 14.92 -3.20 -11.55
CA GLU A 148 14.33 -3.13 -12.87
C GLU A 148 14.69 -4.43 -13.59
N PRO A 149 13.72 -5.12 -14.21
CA PRO A 149 14.06 -6.30 -14.98
C PRO A 149 15.18 -5.89 -15.93
N ALA A 150 16.36 -6.48 -15.75
CA ALA A 150 17.52 -6.22 -16.59
C ALA A 150 17.14 -6.69 -18.00
N GLY A 151 16.65 -5.76 -18.80
CA GLY A 151 16.20 -5.98 -20.15
C GLY A 151 15.87 -4.62 -20.73
N SER A 152 16.76 -4.10 -21.57
CA SER A 152 16.42 -2.98 -22.45
C SER A 152 15.12 -3.31 -23.22
N ASP A 153 14.34 -2.32 -23.65
CA ASP A 153 13.09 -2.53 -24.43
C ASP A 153 13.25 -3.51 -25.62
N ASN A 154 14.48 -3.72 -26.10
CA ASN A 154 14.82 -4.70 -27.13
C ASN A 154 14.72 -6.17 -26.70
N GLU A 155 14.65 -6.48 -25.39
CA GLU A 155 14.57 -7.84 -24.86
C GLU A 155 13.13 -8.33 -24.62
N MET A 156 12.16 -7.42 -24.54
CA MET A 156 10.75 -7.78 -24.35
C MET A 156 10.11 -8.20 -25.68
N THR A 157 10.29 -9.47 -26.06
CA THR A 157 9.71 -9.99 -27.30
C THR A 157 8.26 -10.43 -27.14
N LYS A 158 7.47 -10.37 -28.22
CA LYS A 158 6.11 -10.93 -28.26
C LYS A 158 6.10 -12.42 -27.88
N ALA A 159 7.15 -13.18 -28.20
CA ALA A 159 7.24 -14.59 -27.84
C ALA A 159 7.31 -14.78 -26.31
N ARG A 160 8.11 -13.95 -25.61
CA ARG A 160 8.21 -13.96 -24.14
C ARG A 160 6.90 -13.54 -23.47
N GLN A 161 6.23 -12.52 -24.01
CA GLN A 161 4.91 -12.09 -23.52
C GLN A 161 3.86 -13.21 -23.66
N LEU A 162 3.83 -13.87 -24.82
CA LEU A 162 2.93 -15.00 -25.07
C LEU A 162 3.24 -16.20 -24.17
N LEU A 163 4.53 -16.46 -23.90
CA LEU A 163 4.96 -17.52 -23.00
C LEU A 163 4.56 -17.21 -21.55
N ALA A 164 4.69 -15.96 -21.10
CA ALA A 164 4.19 -15.56 -19.78
C ALA A 164 2.66 -15.71 -19.69
N ILE A 165 1.90 -15.27 -20.69
CA ILE A 165 0.44 -15.46 -20.70
C ILE A 165 0.09 -16.96 -20.68
N PHE A 166 0.83 -17.79 -21.41
CA PHE A 166 0.63 -19.24 -21.40
C PHE A 166 0.74 -19.83 -19.98
N TYR A 167 1.82 -19.52 -19.24
CA TYR A 167 1.99 -20.03 -17.88
C TYR A 167 0.97 -19.43 -16.90
N LEU A 168 0.63 -18.13 -17.05
CA LEU A 168 -0.41 -17.49 -16.23
C LEU A 168 -1.77 -18.16 -16.39
N LEU A 169 -2.18 -18.45 -17.63
CA LEU A 169 -3.47 -19.10 -17.89
C LEU A 169 -3.47 -20.56 -17.45
N LYS A 170 -2.34 -21.25 -17.62
CA LYS A 170 -2.20 -22.65 -17.21
C LYS A 170 -2.30 -22.81 -15.69
N THR A 171 -1.61 -21.99 -14.89
CA THR A 171 -1.58 -22.15 -13.43
C THR A 171 -2.59 -21.28 -12.70
N GLY A 172 -2.82 -20.05 -13.15
CA GLY A 172 -3.75 -19.13 -12.50
C GLY A 172 -5.22 -19.45 -12.78
N PHE A 173 -5.50 -20.11 -13.91
CA PHE A 173 -6.87 -20.33 -14.39
C PHE A 173 -7.15 -21.77 -14.84
N ALA A 174 -6.20 -22.69 -14.65
CA ALA A 174 -6.31 -24.10 -15.07
C ALA A 174 -6.71 -24.28 -16.55
N ILE A 175 -6.30 -23.35 -17.43
CA ILE A 175 -6.60 -23.41 -18.85
C ILE A 175 -5.54 -24.24 -19.55
N GLU A 176 -5.90 -25.46 -19.94
CA GLU A 176 -5.02 -26.35 -20.69
C GLU A 176 -5.14 -26.15 -22.20
N HIS A 177 -4.02 -26.35 -22.89
CA HIS A 177 -3.86 -25.93 -24.28
C HIS A 177 -4.45 -26.89 -25.32
N ARG A 178 -5.02 -28.03 -24.89
CA ARG A 178 -5.48 -29.10 -25.81
C ARG A 178 -6.71 -29.90 -25.38
N ASP A 179 -7.13 -29.80 -24.12
CA ASP A 179 -8.14 -30.74 -23.60
C ASP A 179 -9.52 -30.11 -23.40
N THR A 180 -9.61 -28.81 -23.09
CA THR A 180 -10.90 -28.17 -22.69
C THR A 180 -11.20 -26.82 -23.34
N HIS A 181 -10.22 -26.08 -23.84
CA HIS A 181 -10.42 -24.70 -24.31
C HIS A 181 -9.98 -24.47 -25.76
N SER A 182 -10.77 -23.69 -26.50
CA SER A 182 -10.44 -23.30 -27.87
C SER A 182 -9.22 -22.36 -27.89
N VAL A 183 -8.15 -22.78 -28.57
CA VAL A 183 -6.95 -21.96 -28.83
C VAL A 183 -7.33 -20.62 -29.47
N SER A 184 -8.43 -20.56 -30.22
CA SER A 184 -8.96 -19.33 -30.79
C SER A 184 -9.50 -18.35 -29.74
N ALA A 185 -10.16 -18.86 -28.69
CA ALA A 185 -10.67 -18.02 -27.59
C ALA A 185 -9.51 -17.42 -26.79
N VAL A 186 -8.47 -18.22 -26.53
CA VAL A 186 -7.27 -17.72 -25.85
C VAL A 186 -6.53 -16.71 -26.72
N ALA A 187 -6.41 -16.95 -28.03
CA ALA A 187 -5.80 -15.99 -28.93
C ALA A 187 -6.56 -14.65 -28.97
N GLN A 188 -7.90 -14.65 -28.91
CA GLN A 188 -8.69 -13.41 -28.81
C GLN A 188 -8.41 -12.65 -27.50
N LEU A 189 -8.34 -13.35 -26.37
CA LEU A 189 -7.96 -12.76 -25.09
C LEU A 189 -6.55 -12.16 -25.14
N VAL A 190 -5.59 -12.88 -25.71
CA VAL A 190 -4.22 -12.40 -25.87
C VAL A 190 -4.15 -11.16 -26.77
N HIS A 191 -4.95 -11.11 -27.84
CA HIS A 191 -5.07 -9.92 -28.69
C HIS A 191 -5.55 -8.69 -27.90
N LEU A 192 -6.53 -8.88 -27.02
CA LEU A 192 -7.00 -7.84 -26.09
C LEU A 192 -5.89 -7.41 -25.12
N LEU A 193 -5.24 -8.36 -24.43
CA LEU A 193 -4.21 -8.08 -23.42
C LEU A 193 -2.95 -7.41 -23.99
N THR A 194 -2.64 -7.66 -25.27
CA THR A 194 -1.46 -7.11 -25.95
C THR A 194 -1.77 -5.88 -26.80
N GLY A 195 -3.03 -5.43 -26.86
CA GLY A 195 -3.46 -4.30 -27.69
C GLY A 195 -3.27 -4.52 -29.20
N THR A 196 -3.18 -5.77 -29.65
CA THR A 196 -2.96 -6.10 -31.06
C THR A 196 -4.29 -6.34 -31.77
N LYS A 197 -4.50 -5.71 -32.94
CA LYS A 197 -5.76 -5.86 -33.69
C LYS A 197 -6.00 -7.32 -34.09
N PHE A 198 -7.16 -7.86 -33.72
CA PHE A 198 -7.65 -9.15 -34.17
C PHE A 198 -8.42 -8.98 -35.48
N THR A 199 -7.94 -9.60 -36.57
CA THR A 199 -8.61 -9.52 -37.88
C THR A 199 -9.34 -10.83 -38.22
N THR A 200 -8.62 -11.95 -38.30
CA THR A 200 -9.17 -13.31 -38.47
C THR A 200 -8.24 -14.35 -37.85
N THR A 201 -8.78 -15.47 -37.36
CA THR A 201 -7.98 -16.56 -36.77
C THR A 201 -6.99 -17.20 -37.75
N GLN A 202 -7.35 -17.30 -39.03
CA GLN A 202 -6.53 -17.94 -40.07
C GLN A 202 -5.20 -17.20 -40.35
N ASN A 203 -5.13 -15.89 -40.07
CA ASN A 203 -3.96 -15.05 -40.31
C ASN A 203 -3.36 -14.43 -39.03
N SER A 204 -3.84 -14.82 -37.85
CA SER A 204 -3.30 -14.28 -36.60
C SER A 204 -1.90 -14.86 -36.30
N ASP A 205 -0.89 -13.99 -36.32
CA ASP A 205 0.48 -14.30 -35.87
C ASP A 205 0.49 -14.78 -34.41
N ILE A 206 -0.34 -14.16 -33.57
CA ILE A 206 -0.53 -14.56 -32.16
C ILE A 206 -1.10 -15.96 -32.08
N TYR A 207 -2.12 -16.29 -32.87
CA TYR A 207 -2.70 -17.63 -32.88
C TYR A 207 -1.66 -18.70 -33.25
N LYS A 208 -0.88 -18.48 -34.31
CA LYS A 208 0.17 -19.42 -34.75
C LYS A 208 1.25 -19.64 -33.68
N LYS A 209 1.67 -18.56 -33.03
CA LYS A 209 2.68 -18.57 -31.96
C LYS A 209 2.16 -19.26 -30.71
N TYR A 210 0.97 -18.85 -30.26
CA TYR A 210 0.32 -19.38 -29.06
C TYR A 210 -0.02 -20.86 -29.22
N ALA A 211 -0.53 -21.28 -30.38
CA ALA A 211 -0.80 -22.69 -30.70
C ALA A 211 0.42 -23.63 -30.53
N SER A 212 1.63 -23.06 -30.61
CA SER A 212 2.89 -23.79 -30.49
C SER A 212 3.50 -23.71 -29.09
N MET A 213 2.89 -23.00 -28.13
CA MET A 213 3.44 -22.83 -26.78
C MET A 213 3.42 -24.14 -25.96
N PRO A 214 4.41 -24.33 -25.06
CA PRO A 214 5.56 -23.47 -24.80
C PRO A 214 6.66 -23.56 -25.88
N ASN A 215 6.57 -24.53 -26.79
CA ASN A 215 7.61 -24.92 -27.75
C ASN A 215 7.65 -24.08 -29.04
N TYR A 216 7.17 -22.83 -29.01
CA TYR A 216 7.24 -21.93 -30.16
C TYR A 216 8.71 -21.64 -30.52
N ASN A 217 9.50 -21.27 -29.51
CA ASN A 217 10.96 -21.29 -29.56
C ASN A 217 11.46 -22.64 -29.03
N LYS A 218 12.68 -23.07 -29.41
CA LYS A 218 13.26 -24.36 -29.04
C LYS A 218 14.71 -24.23 -28.59
N GLY A 219 15.20 -25.22 -27.84
CA GLY A 219 16.60 -25.31 -27.43
C GLY A 219 17.05 -24.12 -26.55
N GLU A 220 18.24 -23.58 -26.81
CA GLU A 220 18.82 -22.49 -26.02
C GLU A 220 17.91 -21.24 -25.95
N GLN A 221 17.14 -20.96 -27.00
CA GLN A 221 16.22 -19.80 -27.02
C GLN A 221 15.03 -19.98 -26.07
N LEU A 222 14.46 -21.19 -26.00
CA LEU A 222 13.37 -21.48 -25.07
C LEU A 222 13.85 -21.35 -23.62
N ILE A 223 15.05 -21.87 -23.32
CA ILE A 223 15.66 -21.75 -22.00
C ILE A 223 15.86 -20.28 -21.63
N ALA A 224 16.38 -19.47 -22.54
CA ALA A 224 16.56 -18.03 -22.32
C ALA A 224 15.23 -17.31 -22.08
N ASP A 225 14.18 -17.65 -22.84
CA ASP A 225 12.87 -17.03 -22.68
C ASP A 225 12.20 -17.45 -21.36
N LEU A 226 12.32 -18.72 -20.94
CA LEU A 226 11.82 -19.22 -19.66
C LEU A 226 12.55 -18.58 -18.47
N GLN A 227 13.89 -18.50 -18.53
CA GLN A 227 14.71 -17.82 -17.52
C GLN A 227 14.38 -16.33 -17.42
N PHE A 228 13.98 -15.70 -18.52
CA PHE A 228 13.56 -14.31 -18.53
C PHE A 228 12.20 -14.11 -17.84
N ILE A 229 11.22 -14.99 -18.07
CA ILE A 229 9.86 -14.80 -17.51
C ILE A 229 9.70 -15.32 -16.07
N GLN A 230 10.49 -16.32 -15.65
CA GLN A 230 10.40 -16.95 -14.32
C GLN A 230 10.40 -15.94 -13.15
N PRO A 231 11.27 -14.91 -13.12
CA PRO A 231 11.32 -13.97 -12.00
C PRO A 231 10.01 -13.19 -11.80
N TYR A 232 9.24 -12.95 -12.86
CA TYR A 232 7.95 -12.27 -12.76
C TYR A 232 6.92 -13.11 -12.00
N PHE A 233 6.91 -14.44 -12.19
CA PHE A 233 6.04 -15.35 -11.45
C PHE A 233 6.48 -15.54 -10.01
N ASN A 234 7.80 -15.63 -9.79
CA ASN A 234 8.34 -15.75 -8.44
C ASN A 234 7.99 -14.54 -7.56
N ARG A 235 8.08 -13.32 -8.13
CA ARG A 235 7.70 -12.08 -7.43
C ARG A 235 6.22 -12.01 -7.06
N LEU A 236 5.35 -12.66 -7.83
CA LEU A 236 3.91 -12.73 -7.55
C LEU A 236 3.54 -13.91 -6.63
N ASN A 237 4.54 -14.60 -6.06
CA ASN A 237 4.36 -15.81 -5.25
C ASN A 237 3.57 -16.92 -5.98
N MET A 238 3.63 -16.96 -7.32
CA MET A 238 2.98 -17.99 -8.13
C MET A 238 3.85 -19.26 -8.19
N GLN A 239 4.03 -19.93 -7.04
CA GLN A 239 4.97 -21.05 -6.90
C GLN A 239 4.72 -22.20 -7.88
N GLU A 240 3.46 -22.48 -8.20
CA GLU A 240 3.11 -23.49 -9.21
C GLU A 240 3.63 -23.12 -10.62
N ALA A 241 3.53 -21.85 -11.01
CA ALA A 241 4.10 -21.39 -12.28
C ALA A 241 5.63 -21.47 -12.28
N VAL A 242 6.27 -21.10 -11.17
CA VAL A 242 7.73 -21.18 -11.02
C VAL A 242 8.20 -22.62 -11.19
N GLN A 243 7.57 -23.57 -10.50
CA GLN A 243 7.90 -25.00 -10.60
C GLN A 243 7.72 -25.54 -12.02
N LEU A 244 6.59 -25.24 -12.68
CA LEU A 244 6.38 -25.69 -14.06
C LEU A 244 7.37 -25.07 -15.06
N ILE A 245 7.81 -23.83 -14.83
CA ILE A 245 8.84 -23.19 -15.65
C ILE A 245 10.20 -23.88 -15.43
N GLU A 246 10.57 -24.17 -14.19
CA GLU A 246 11.82 -24.88 -13.86
C GLU A 246 11.86 -26.29 -14.45
N GLU A 247 10.75 -27.03 -14.36
CA GLU A 247 10.62 -28.34 -14.98
C GLU A 247 10.80 -28.28 -16.50
N GLU A 248 10.23 -27.27 -17.15
CA GLU A 248 10.37 -27.07 -18.59
C GLU A 248 11.81 -26.66 -18.97
N ILE A 249 12.46 -25.79 -18.18
CA ILE A 249 13.88 -25.44 -18.36
C ILE A 249 14.73 -26.71 -18.27
N ASN A 250 14.54 -27.53 -17.24
CA ASN A 250 15.28 -28.75 -17.02
C ASN A 250 15.07 -29.77 -18.15
N ARG A 251 13.85 -29.89 -18.66
CA ARG A 251 13.54 -30.73 -19.83
C ARG A 251 14.25 -30.22 -21.08
N ALA A 252 14.14 -28.92 -21.38
CA ALA A 252 14.78 -28.31 -22.52
C ALA A 252 16.30 -28.45 -22.49
N ILE A 253 16.93 -28.34 -21.31
CA ILE A 253 18.38 -28.58 -21.12
C ILE A 253 18.74 -30.04 -21.41
N LYS A 254 17.94 -31.01 -20.94
CA LYS A 254 18.17 -32.44 -21.20
C LYS A 254 18.10 -32.76 -22.69
N ASP A 255 17.26 -32.06 -23.45
CA ASP A 255 17.10 -32.27 -24.90
C ASP A 255 18.20 -31.62 -25.75
N LEU A 256 19.05 -30.76 -25.16
CA LEU A 256 20.19 -30.16 -25.88
C LEU A 256 21.28 -31.19 -26.23
N PRO A 257 22.09 -30.96 -27.28
CA PRO A 257 23.30 -31.75 -27.55
C PRO A 257 24.29 -31.72 -26.38
N ALA A 258 25.01 -32.82 -26.15
CA ALA A 258 25.88 -32.99 -24.98
C ALA A 258 26.93 -31.86 -24.80
N GLY A 259 27.48 -31.31 -25.88
CA GLY A 259 28.43 -30.21 -25.84
C GLY A 259 27.85 -28.89 -25.30
N THR A 260 26.55 -28.66 -25.51
CA THR A 260 25.86 -27.43 -25.11
C THR A 260 25.35 -27.51 -23.66
N ARG A 261 25.03 -28.72 -23.16
CA ARG A 261 24.55 -28.94 -21.77
C ARG A 261 25.54 -28.43 -20.72
N ASN A 262 26.84 -28.50 -21.01
CA ASN A 262 27.89 -28.08 -20.09
C ASN A 262 27.79 -26.58 -19.70
N LYS A 263 27.21 -25.72 -20.57
CA LYS A 263 26.99 -24.30 -20.26
C LYS A 263 25.99 -24.07 -19.11
N TYR A 264 25.13 -25.05 -18.84
CA TYR A 264 24.06 -24.96 -17.85
C TYR A 264 24.33 -25.79 -16.60
N ARG A 265 25.45 -26.54 -16.55
CA ARG A 265 25.82 -27.42 -15.41
C ARG A 265 26.36 -26.68 -14.18
N ASN A 266 26.78 -25.43 -14.33
CA ASN A 266 27.41 -24.62 -13.27
C ASN A 266 26.53 -23.46 -12.77
N LYS A 267 25.27 -23.40 -13.21
CA LYS A 267 24.27 -22.49 -12.63
C LYS A 267 23.43 -23.34 -11.68
N GLU A 268 23.90 -23.49 -10.45
CA GLU A 268 23.01 -23.92 -9.36
C GLU A 268 21.88 -22.89 -9.29
N ILE A 269 20.65 -23.37 -9.50
CA ILE A 269 19.40 -22.68 -9.13
C ILE A 269 19.17 -22.98 -7.66
#